data_AF-A0A1U7VZ93-F1
#
_entry.id   AF-A0A1U7VZ93-F1
#
_cell.length_a   1.000
_cell.length_b   1.000
_cell.length_c   1.000
_cell.angle_alpha   90.00
_cell.angle_beta   90.00
_cell.angle_gamma   90.00
#
_symmetry.space_group_name_H-M   'P 1'
#
loop_
_entity.id
_entity.type
_entity.pdbx_description
1 polymer ?
#
loop_
_entity_poly.entity_id
_entity_poly.type
_entity_poly.pdbx_seq_one_letter_code
_entity_poly.pdbx_strand_id
1 'polypeptide(L)'
;MPATKTEGVELVAYHLKGVAYEWFELWEDSLEEGSPPVRWSEFADAFIDHFLPAETRADRAAEFENLKQGSRSVWEYHMEFARLSKYAIHMLPIMEARVTENRKLKNKMEREGNRRTRSTGNMGESLGGGRLAFRGGTSGPSQSVA
;
A
#
# COMPACT_ATOMS: atom_id res chain seq x y z
N MET A 1 26.07 -35.34 -0.71
CA MET A 1 24.72 -35.80 -1.06
C MET A 1 23.77 -34.64 -0.84
N PRO A 2 23.17 -34.05 -1.89
CA PRO A 2 22.17 -33.02 -1.67
C PRO A 2 20.88 -33.74 -1.29
N ALA A 3 20.53 -33.74 0.00
CA ALA A 3 19.17 -34.01 0.43
C ALA A 3 18.28 -32.98 -0.29
N THR A 4 17.59 -33.41 -1.34
CA THR A 4 16.90 -32.50 -2.27
C THR A 4 15.66 -31.95 -1.59
N LYS A 5 15.30 -30.68 -1.90
CA LYS A 5 14.18 -29.91 -1.32
C LYS A 5 12.82 -30.63 -1.26
N THR A 6 12.71 -31.78 -1.90
CA THR A 6 11.58 -32.71 -1.95
C THR A 6 11.45 -33.54 -0.67
N GLU A 7 12.57 -33.97 -0.06
CA GLU A 7 12.58 -34.71 1.23
C GLU A 7 12.00 -33.86 2.38
N GLY A 8 12.06 -32.53 2.25
CA GLY A 8 11.53 -31.61 3.26
C GLY A 8 10.00 -31.66 3.40
N VAL A 9 9.26 -31.92 2.31
CA VAL A 9 7.79 -32.00 2.34
C VAL A 9 7.36 -33.27 3.07
N GLU A 10 7.97 -34.41 2.71
CA GLU A 10 7.71 -35.71 3.35
C GLU A 10 8.00 -35.67 4.86
N LEU A 11 9.13 -35.06 5.25
CA LEU A 11 9.49 -34.89 6.66
C LEU A 11 8.47 -34.05 7.43
N VAL A 12 7.97 -32.96 6.83
CA VAL A 12 6.98 -32.10 7.50
C VAL A 12 5.62 -32.79 7.57
N ALA A 13 5.20 -33.50 6.51
CA ALA A 13 3.99 -34.29 6.49
C ALA A 13 3.93 -35.29 7.66
N TYR A 14 5.06 -35.94 7.98
CA TYR A 14 5.18 -36.85 9.12
C TYR A 14 4.92 -36.17 10.49
N HIS A 15 5.15 -34.85 10.58
CA HIS A 15 4.90 -34.08 11.79
C HIS A 15 3.50 -33.47 11.87
N LEU A 16 2.74 -33.46 10.77
CA LEU A 16 1.37 -32.94 10.75
C LEU A 16 0.42 -33.87 11.50
N LYS A 17 -0.56 -33.29 12.20
CA LYS A 17 -1.55 -34.03 12.98
C LYS A 17 -2.91 -33.35 12.92
N GLY A 18 -3.98 -34.14 13.04
CA GLY A 18 -5.36 -33.66 13.02
C GLY A 18 -5.68 -32.92 11.72
N VAL A 19 -6.34 -31.78 11.82
CA VAL A 19 -6.78 -30.95 10.67
C VAL A 19 -5.63 -30.61 9.71
N ALA A 20 -4.41 -30.44 10.23
CA ALA A 20 -3.26 -30.14 9.37
C ALA A 20 -2.86 -31.32 8.47
N TYR A 21 -3.02 -32.55 8.97
CA TYR A 21 -2.75 -33.77 8.19
C TYR A 21 -3.89 -34.04 7.21
N GLU A 22 -5.15 -33.91 7.64
CA GLU A 22 -6.32 -34.05 6.75
C GLU A 22 -6.26 -33.08 5.56
N TRP A 23 -5.84 -31.83 5.80
CA TRP A 23 -5.59 -30.87 4.73
C TRP A 23 -4.47 -31.32 3.80
N PHE A 24 -3.37 -31.85 4.34
CA PHE A 24 -2.23 -32.29 3.55
C PHE A 24 -2.60 -33.44 2.62
N GLU A 25 -3.36 -34.44 3.10
CA GLU A 25 -3.84 -35.55 2.26
C GLU A 25 -4.69 -35.02 1.09
N LEU A 26 -5.64 -34.12 1.37
CA LEU A 26 -6.47 -33.52 0.32
C LEU A 26 -5.66 -32.68 -0.67
N TRP A 27 -4.66 -31.96 -0.17
CA TRP A 27 -3.79 -31.14 -1.00
C TRP A 27 -2.89 -32.01 -1.89
N GLU A 28 -2.32 -33.09 -1.35
CA GLU A 28 -1.50 -34.06 -2.09
C GLU A 28 -2.32 -34.77 -3.17
N ASP A 29 -3.54 -35.22 -2.85
CA ASP A 29 -4.48 -35.83 -3.80
C ASP A 29 -4.89 -34.87 -4.94
N SER A 30 -4.81 -33.56 -4.71
CA SER A 30 -5.13 -32.55 -5.73
C SER A 30 -4.01 -32.33 -6.75
N LEU A 31 -2.81 -32.85 -6.49
CA LEU A 31 -1.67 -32.75 -7.41
C LEU A 31 -1.81 -33.79 -8.53
N GLU A 32 -1.62 -33.35 -9.78
CA GLU A 32 -1.75 -34.25 -10.93
C GLU A 32 -0.78 -35.44 -10.83
N GLU A 33 -1.31 -36.63 -11.11
CA GLU A 33 -0.54 -37.87 -11.13
C GLU A 33 0.54 -37.81 -12.24
N GLY A 34 1.81 -37.92 -11.84
CA GLY A 34 2.96 -37.75 -12.74
C GLY A 34 3.57 -36.34 -12.75
N SER A 35 3.07 -35.43 -11.91
CA SER A 35 3.72 -34.13 -11.68
C SER A 35 5.11 -34.29 -11.06
N PRO A 36 6.05 -33.34 -11.29
CA PRO A 36 7.36 -33.37 -10.65
C PRO A 36 7.24 -33.40 -9.12
N PRO A 37 8.23 -33.98 -8.41
CA PRO A 37 8.25 -33.95 -6.96
C PRO A 37 8.06 -32.53 -6.41
N VAL A 38 7.10 -32.39 -5.51
CA VAL A 38 6.70 -31.12 -4.90
C VAL A 38 7.92 -30.41 -4.32
N ARG A 39 8.08 -29.13 -4.69
CA ARG A 39 9.11 -28.28 -4.10
C ARG A 39 8.63 -27.78 -2.75
N TRP A 40 9.51 -27.76 -1.75
CA TRP A 40 9.23 -27.16 -0.44
C TRP A 40 8.54 -25.79 -0.50
N SER A 41 8.89 -24.93 -1.46
CA SER A 41 8.26 -23.62 -1.62
C SER A 41 6.78 -23.70 -1.96
N GLU A 42 6.38 -24.63 -2.84
CA GLU A 42 4.98 -24.79 -3.26
C GLU A 42 4.12 -25.31 -2.11
N PHE A 43 4.65 -26.29 -1.36
CA PHE A 43 4.03 -26.75 -0.12
C PHE A 43 3.89 -25.61 0.90
N ALA A 44 4.98 -24.87 1.16
CA ALA A 44 4.98 -23.80 2.16
C ALA A 44 3.99 -22.68 1.80
N ASP A 45 3.91 -22.29 0.53
CA ASP A 45 2.98 -21.28 0.06
C ASP A 45 1.52 -21.78 0.20
N ALA A 46 1.22 -23.00 -0.24
CA ALA A 46 -0.12 -23.59 -0.11
C ALA A 46 -0.54 -23.74 1.36
N PHE A 47 0.38 -24.18 2.22
CA PHE A 47 0.15 -24.33 3.66
C PHE A 47 -0.15 -22.98 4.31
N ILE A 48 0.66 -21.95 4.02
CA ILE A 48 0.45 -20.60 4.55
C ILE A 48 -0.84 -20.00 4.03
N ASP A 49 -1.18 -20.16 2.75
CA ASP A 49 -2.41 -19.62 2.19
C ASP A 49 -3.66 -20.27 2.79
N HIS A 50 -3.60 -21.56 3.13
CA HIS A 50 -4.70 -22.26 3.79
C HIS A 50 -4.86 -21.87 5.27
N PHE A 51 -3.78 -21.93 6.06
CA PHE A 51 -3.85 -21.72 7.52
C PHE A 51 -3.69 -20.27 7.95
N LEU A 52 -3.14 -19.42 7.08
CA LEU A 52 -2.95 -18.00 7.31
C LEU A 52 -3.28 -17.19 6.03
N PRO A 53 -4.57 -17.10 5.66
CA PRO A 53 -5.00 -16.42 4.44
C PRO A 53 -4.50 -14.99 4.32
N ALA A 54 -4.43 -14.47 3.10
CA ALA A 54 -3.92 -13.13 2.81
C ALA A 54 -4.67 -12.03 3.61
N GLU A 55 -5.98 -12.17 3.78
CA GLU A 55 -6.83 -11.28 4.55
C GLU A 55 -6.41 -11.27 6.02
N THR A 56 -6.21 -12.45 6.60
CA THR A 56 -5.75 -12.58 8.00
C THR A 56 -4.34 -11.97 8.16
N ARG A 57 -3.44 -12.18 7.19
CA ARG A 57 -2.11 -11.54 7.20
C ARG A 57 -2.22 -10.02 7.12
N ALA A 58 -3.10 -9.50 6.28
CA ALA A 58 -3.34 -8.08 6.12
C ALA A 58 -3.94 -7.45 7.40
N ASP A 59 -4.87 -8.14 8.06
CA ASP A 59 -5.46 -7.71 9.32
C ASP A 59 -4.41 -7.66 10.43
N ARG A 60 -3.58 -8.70 10.54
CA ARG A 60 -2.47 -8.73 11.49
C ARG A 60 -1.45 -7.63 11.20
N ALA A 61 -1.12 -7.39 9.93
CA ALA A 61 -0.24 -6.29 9.53
C ALA A 61 -0.79 -4.94 9.96
N ALA A 62 -2.09 -4.70 9.73
CA ALA A 62 -2.75 -3.49 10.18
C ALA A 62 -2.76 -3.37 11.72
N GLU A 63 -2.99 -4.47 12.45
CA GLU A 63 -2.91 -4.50 13.91
C GLU A 63 -1.50 -4.13 14.40
N PHE A 64 -0.47 -4.66 13.75
CA PHE A 64 0.93 -4.37 14.07
C PHE A 64 1.31 -2.92 13.77
N GLU A 65 0.94 -2.40 12.59
CA GLU A 65 1.17 -1.01 12.18
C GLU A 65 0.52 -0.01 13.16
N ASN A 66 -0.67 -0.34 13.66
CA ASN A 66 -1.42 0.51 14.59
C ASN A 66 -1.08 0.24 16.06
N LEU A 67 -0.21 -0.72 16.36
CA LEU A 67 0.18 -1.04 17.72
C LEU A 67 0.94 0.13 18.34
N LYS A 68 0.33 0.75 19.34
CA LYS A 68 0.93 1.81 20.17
C LYS A 68 0.79 1.40 21.63
N GLN A 69 1.79 1.73 22.45
CA GLN A 69 1.71 1.45 23.89
C GLN A 69 0.51 2.16 24.52
N GLY A 70 0.31 3.46 24.23
CA GLY A 70 -0.80 4.24 24.77
C GLY A 70 -0.80 4.22 26.29
N SER A 71 -1.93 3.83 26.89
CA SER A 71 -2.10 3.66 28.34
C SER A 71 -1.80 2.26 28.86
N ARG A 72 -1.36 1.31 28.00
CA ARG A 72 -1.01 -0.05 28.41
C ARG A 72 0.31 -0.06 29.17
N SER A 73 0.47 -1.03 30.07
CA SER A 73 1.77 -1.29 30.69
C SER A 73 2.79 -1.74 29.63
N VAL A 74 4.07 -1.53 29.92
CA VAL A 74 5.17 -1.97 29.04
C VAL A 74 5.10 -3.49 28.80
N TRP A 75 4.71 -4.26 29.81
CA TRP A 75 4.60 -5.70 29.71
C TRP A 75 3.47 -6.14 28.77
N GLU A 76 2.27 -5.56 28.89
CA GLU A 76 1.15 -5.86 27.99
C GLU A 76 1.46 -5.48 26.55
N TYR A 77 2.09 -4.31 26.34
CA TYR A 77 2.55 -3.91 25.02
C TYR A 77 3.58 -4.89 24.45
N HIS A 78 4.55 -5.31 25.26
CA HIS A 78 5.57 -6.28 24.84
C HIS A 78 4.96 -7.62 24.43
N MET A 79 4.00 -8.13 25.21
CA MET A 79 3.32 -9.38 24.87
C MET A 79 2.57 -9.30 23.54
N GLU A 80 1.85 -8.20 23.29
CA GLU A 80 1.16 -8.00 22.02
C GLU A 80 2.12 -7.78 20.84
N PHE A 81 3.19 -7.02 21.06
CA PHE A 81 4.25 -6.85 20.07
C PHE A 81 4.85 -8.21 19.68
N ALA A 82 5.27 -9.01 20.67
CA ALA A 82 5.84 -10.33 20.45
C ALA A 82 4.85 -11.30 19.78
N ARG A 83 3.55 -11.22 20.11
CA ARG A 83 2.49 -12.00 19.46
C ARG A 83 2.41 -11.70 17.97
N LEU A 84 2.37 -10.41 17.61
CA LEU A 84 2.18 -9.97 16.23
C LEU A 84 3.47 -10.07 15.41
N SER A 85 4.66 -9.88 16.01
CA SER A 85 5.95 -10.04 15.32
C SER A 85 6.16 -11.42 14.72
N LYS A 86 5.49 -12.47 15.22
CA LYS A 86 5.56 -13.83 14.67
C LYS A 86 5.12 -13.91 13.21
N TYR A 87 4.28 -12.99 12.77
CA TYR A 87 3.76 -12.95 11.41
C TYR A 87 4.54 -11.98 10.52
N ALA A 88 5.53 -11.26 11.04
CA ALA A 88 6.22 -10.18 10.33
C ALA A 88 6.79 -10.63 8.98
N ILE A 89 7.38 -11.83 8.91
CA ILE A 89 7.94 -12.39 7.66
C ILE A 89 6.85 -12.51 6.57
N HIS A 90 5.63 -12.90 6.96
CA HIS A 90 4.50 -13.02 6.04
C HIS A 90 3.78 -11.70 5.79
N MET A 91 4.01 -10.67 6.62
CA MET A 91 3.46 -9.32 6.45
C MET A 91 4.33 -8.42 5.56
N LEU A 92 5.65 -8.60 5.58
CA LEU A 92 6.59 -7.71 4.88
C LEU A 92 6.24 -7.46 3.41
N PRO A 93 5.92 -8.48 2.59
CA PRO A 93 5.53 -8.25 1.19
C PRO A 93 4.27 -7.37 1.06
N ILE A 94 3.31 -7.54 1.97
CA ILE A 94 2.06 -6.76 2.00
C ILE A 94 2.37 -5.31 2.39
N MET A 95 3.20 -5.10 3.41
CA MET A 95 3.60 -3.78 3.88
C MET A 95 4.38 -3.03 2.80
N GLU A 96 5.33 -3.70 2.13
CA GLU A 96 6.09 -3.13 1.02
C GLU A 96 5.18 -2.71 -0.15
N ALA A 97 4.26 -3.58 -0.56
CA ALA A 97 3.27 -3.26 -1.58
C ALA A 97 2.47 -1.99 -1.23
N ARG A 98 1.97 -1.90 0.01
CA ARG A 98 1.24 -0.72 0.52
C ARG A 98 2.09 0.54 0.52
N VAL A 99 3.35 0.47 0.95
CA VAL A 99 4.28 1.62 0.94
C VAL A 99 4.52 2.09 -0.50
N THR A 100 4.69 1.19 -1.45
CA THR A 100 4.89 1.56 -2.85
C THR A 100 3.65 2.21 -3.47
N GLU A 101 2.45 1.71 -3.18
CA GLU A 101 1.19 2.31 -3.65
C GLU A 101 0.95 3.69 -3.04
N ASN A 102 1.15 3.86 -1.73
CA ASN A 102 1.07 5.16 -1.07
C ASN A 102 2.02 6.19 -1.69
N ARG A 103 3.25 5.77 -2.02
CA ARG A 103 4.22 6.62 -2.72
C ARG A 103 3.74 7.01 -4.12
N LYS A 104 3.16 6.07 -4.88
CA LYS A 104 2.60 6.35 -6.21
C LYS A 104 1.45 7.36 -6.15
N LEU A 105 0.53 7.18 -5.22
CA LEU A 105 -0.61 8.07 -5.00
C LEU A 105 -0.14 9.49 -4.64
N LYS A 106 0.82 9.60 -3.72
CA LYS A 106 1.42 10.89 -3.34
C LYS A 106 2.00 11.62 -4.55
N ASN A 107 2.81 10.93 -5.36
CA ASN A 107 3.41 11.49 -6.57
C ASN A 107 2.35 11.89 -7.61
N LYS A 108 1.25 11.16 -7.71
CA LYS A 108 0.13 11.49 -8.62
C LYS A 108 -0.57 12.77 -8.17
N MET A 109 -0.89 12.89 -6.88
CA MET A 109 -1.51 14.10 -6.32
C MET A 109 -0.65 15.35 -6.51
N GLU A 110 0.66 15.24 -6.31
CA GLU A 110 1.60 16.35 -6.52
C GLU A 110 1.62 16.80 -7.99
N ARG A 111 1.70 15.85 -8.93
CA ARG A 111 1.62 16.16 -10.38
C ARG A 111 0.29 16.76 -10.78
N GLU A 112 -0.80 16.40 -10.12
CA GLU A 112 -2.13 16.95 -10.41
C GLU A 112 -2.32 18.35 -9.82
N GLY A 113 -1.88 18.56 -8.57
CA GLY A 113 -1.84 19.88 -7.94
C GLY A 113 -1.00 20.87 -8.75
N ASN A 114 0.17 20.47 -9.22
CA ASN A 114 1.05 21.31 -10.04
C ASN A 114 0.49 21.60 -11.45
N ARG A 115 -0.41 20.74 -11.97
CA ARG A 115 -1.15 21.01 -13.22
C ARG A 115 -2.26 22.05 -13.02
N ARG A 116 -2.96 22.01 -11.87
CA ARG A 116 -4.02 22.98 -11.56
C ARG A 116 -3.49 24.39 -11.30
N THR A 117 -2.35 24.53 -10.62
CA THR A 117 -1.71 25.84 -10.39
C THR A 117 -1.28 26.51 -11.70
N ARG A 118 -0.69 25.75 -12.64
CA ARG A 118 -0.31 26.25 -13.97
C ARG A 118 -1.51 26.61 -14.86
N SER A 119 -2.60 25.86 -14.77
CA SER A 119 -3.81 26.15 -15.56
C SER A 119 -4.57 27.40 -15.09
N THR A 120 -4.48 27.76 -13.80
CA THR A 120 -5.19 28.92 -13.23
C THR A 120 -4.49 30.24 -13.57
N GLY A 121 -3.17 30.21 -13.80
CA GLY A 121 -2.37 31.39 -14.18
C GLY A 121 -2.54 31.87 -15.63
N ASN A 122 -3.43 31.27 -16.43
CA ASN A 122 -3.55 31.55 -17.87
C ASN A 122 -4.92 32.10 -18.31
N MET A 123 -5.77 32.58 -17.39
CA MET A 123 -7.07 33.20 -17.71
C MET A 123 -7.08 34.74 -17.58
N GLY A 124 -5.92 35.38 -17.42
CA GLY A 124 -5.84 36.76 -16.92
C GLY A 124 -5.24 37.82 -17.85
N GLU A 125 -5.05 37.59 -19.15
CA GLU A 125 -4.51 38.64 -20.04
C GLU A 125 -5.19 38.61 -21.42
N SER A 126 -6.35 39.23 -21.52
CA SER A 126 -6.86 39.73 -22.80
C SER A 126 -7.57 41.06 -22.57
N LEU A 127 -6.78 42.12 -22.35
CA LEU A 127 -7.21 43.52 -22.50
C LEU A 127 -6.42 44.12 -23.67
N GLY A 128 -6.91 43.87 -24.88
CA GLY A 128 -6.46 44.56 -26.09
C GLY A 128 -7.05 45.98 -26.12
N GLY A 129 -6.20 46.97 -25.82
CA GLY A 129 -6.56 48.38 -25.77
C GLY A 129 -6.88 48.98 -27.15
N GLY A 130 -7.98 49.74 -27.21
CA GLY A 130 -8.26 50.69 -28.28
C GLY A 130 -8.26 52.12 -27.71
N ARG A 131 -7.22 52.90 -28.00
CA ARG A 131 -7.19 54.35 -27.73
C ARG A 131 -7.63 55.09 -28.99
N LEU A 132 -8.82 55.67 -28.98
CA LEU A 132 -9.28 56.68 -29.95
C LEU A 132 -9.05 58.07 -29.34
N ALA A 133 -8.16 58.85 -29.95
CA ALA A 133 -7.96 60.25 -29.63
C ALA A 133 -9.06 61.09 -30.29
N PHE A 134 -9.83 61.83 -29.51
CA PHE A 134 -10.65 62.93 -30.02
C PHE A 134 -10.14 64.25 -29.44
N ARG A 135 -9.87 65.16 -30.38
CA ARG A 135 -9.31 66.50 -30.23
C ARG A 135 -10.46 67.50 -30.09
N GLY A 136 -10.31 68.49 -29.21
CA GLY A 136 -10.94 69.79 -29.40
C GLY A 136 -11.44 70.51 -28.14
N GLY A 137 -10.96 71.75 -27.96
CA GLY A 137 -11.88 72.86 -27.62
C GLY A 137 -11.83 73.44 -26.21
N THR A 138 -10.81 74.26 -25.96
CA THR A 138 -10.84 75.60 -25.32
C THR A 138 -12.03 76.07 -24.46
N SER A 139 -11.60 76.64 -23.31
CA SER A 139 -12.00 77.92 -22.69
C SER A 139 -13.35 78.07 -22.00
N GLY A 140 -13.25 78.43 -20.71
CA GLY A 140 -14.28 79.17 -19.98
C GLY A 140 -13.84 79.40 -18.53
N PRO A 141 -13.39 80.60 -18.15
CA PRO A 141 -13.00 80.91 -16.77
C PRO A 141 -14.21 81.46 -15.99
N SER A 142 -14.21 81.34 -14.65
CA SER A 142 -14.52 82.46 -13.76
C SER A 142 -14.45 82.10 -12.27
N GLN A 143 -13.49 82.78 -11.62
CA GLN A 143 -13.64 83.62 -10.41
C GLN A 143 -14.27 83.03 -9.14
N SER A 144 -13.40 82.79 -8.16
CA SER A 144 -13.22 83.58 -6.91
C SER A 144 -14.46 84.11 -6.18
N VAL A 145 -14.55 83.86 -4.86
CA VAL A 145 -14.29 84.83 -3.76
C VAL A 145 -14.90 84.32 -2.44
N ALA A 146 -14.14 84.60 -1.37
CA ALA A 146 -14.46 84.63 0.08
C ALA A 146 -14.48 83.31 0.86
#